data_AF-A0A8J8TDE6-F1
#
_entry.id   AF-A0A8J8TDE6-F1
#
_cell.length_a   1.000
_cell.length_b   1.000
_cell.length_c   1.000
_cell.angle_alpha   90.00
_cell.angle_beta   90.00
_cell.angle_gamma   90.00
#
_symmetry.space_group_name_H-M   'P 1'
#
loop_
_entity.id
_entity.type
_entity.pdbx_description
1 polymer ?
#
loop_
_entity_poly.entity_id
_entity_poly.type
_entity_poly.pdbx_seq_one_letter_code
_entity_poly.pdbx_strand_id
1 'polypeptide(L)'
;MIDIRTELVDNLQQGQKALETAGYNVTGYQARIDSDRTNGMTTSGETPEEAIDELLGQLGSDDNFFVHIAGDEIQDVIQGKEDPASLVYRNVTGSVEIEEPDVPETDLPGTPGTEIKYVPGTESQWQINTYDLDREDGLERAEDAVTALEEYGLEAEINQIHP
;
A
#
# COMPACT_ATOMS: atom_id res chain seq x y z
N MET A 1 7.83 -21.21 1.90
CA MET A 1 7.81 -20.20 2.96
C MET A 1 8.16 -18.91 2.29
N ILE A 2 7.18 -18.03 2.17
CA ILE A 2 7.35 -16.74 1.51
C ILE A 2 8.11 -15.83 2.47
N ASP A 3 9.20 -15.21 1.99
CA ASP A 3 9.86 -14.15 2.73
C ASP A 3 9.10 -12.84 2.48
N ILE A 4 8.08 -12.66 3.31
CA ILE A 4 7.13 -11.54 3.31
C ILE A 4 7.84 -10.18 3.25
N ARG A 5 8.92 -10.01 4.02
CA ARG A 5 9.68 -8.76 4.05
C ARG A 5 10.32 -8.51 2.70
N THR A 6 10.94 -9.55 2.13
CA THR A 6 11.57 -9.46 0.81
C THR A 6 10.54 -9.14 -0.27
N GLU A 7 9.38 -9.80 -0.27
CA GLU A 7 8.33 -9.55 -1.27
C GLU A 7 7.77 -8.12 -1.18
N LEU A 8 7.53 -7.62 0.04
CA LEU A 8 7.02 -6.26 0.24
C LEU A 8 8.03 -5.21 -0.24
N VAL A 9 9.31 -5.37 0.12
CA VAL A 9 10.40 -4.50 -0.31
C VAL A 9 10.57 -4.54 -1.82
N ASP A 10 10.65 -5.73 -2.42
CA ASP A 10 10.84 -5.91 -3.85
C ASP A 10 9.70 -5.28 -4.66
N ASN A 11 8.45 -5.41 -4.18
CA ASN A 11 7.32 -4.75 -4.82
C ASN A 11 7.44 -3.24 -4.71
N LEU A 12 7.66 -2.68 -3.51
CA LEU A 12 7.78 -1.23 -3.32
C LEU A 12 8.90 -0.61 -4.16
N GLN A 13 10.05 -1.28 -4.27
CA GLN A 13 11.16 -0.83 -5.13
C GLN A 13 10.82 -0.90 -6.62
N GLN A 14 10.09 -1.94 -7.05
CA GLN A 14 9.63 -2.04 -8.45
C GLN A 14 8.58 -0.98 -8.77
N GLY A 15 7.64 -0.72 -7.86
CA GLY A 15 6.64 0.33 -8.01
C GLY A 15 7.28 1.71 -8.05
N GLN A 16 8.24 1.99 -7.16
CA GLN A 16 9.04 3.23 -7.21
C GLN A 16 9.64 3.40 -8.60
N LYS A 17 10.35 2.38 -9.09
CA LYS A 17 11.02 2.45 -10.39
C LYS A 17 10.03 2.69 -11.54
N ALA A 18 8.87 2.04 -11.50
CA ALA A 18 7.81 2.23 -12.49
C ALA A 18 7.33 3.68 -12.51
N LEU A 19 7.00 4.22 -11.33
CA LEU A 19 6.51 5.59 -11.16
C LEU A 19 7.57 6.64 -11.53
N GLU A 20 8.82 6.47 -11.09
CA GLU A 20 9.92 7.37 -11.47
C GLU A 20 10.20 7.36 -12.98
N THR A 21 10.05 6.21 -13.63
CA THR A 21 10.17 6.11 -15.10
C THR A 21 9.08 6.90 -15.82
N ALA A 22 7.87 6.94 -15.25
CA ALA A 22 6.75 7.75 -15.73
C ALA A 22 6.85 9.23 -15.32
N GLY A 23 7.88 9.62 -14.56
CA GLY A 23 8.15 11.02 -14.21
C GLY A 23 7.57 11.47 -12.87
N TYR A 24 7.02 10.55 -12.06
CA TYR A 24 6.66 10.85 -10.68
C TYR A 24 7.92 10.98 -9.82
N ASN A 25 7.88 11.84 -8.80
CA ASN A 25 8.97 11.96 -7.83
C ASN A 25 8.57 11.25 -6.54
N VAL A 26 9.16 10.08 -6.27
CA VAL A 26 8.91 9.34 -5.03
C VAL A 26 9.77 9.94 -3.92
N THR A 27 9.14 10.40 -2.84
CA THR A 27 9.80 11.13 -1.75
C THR A 27 10.02 10.29 -0.50
N GLY A 28 9.34 9.15 -0.38
CA GLY A 28 9.43 8.30 0.79
C GLY A 28 8.52 7.07 0.70
N TYR A 29 8.47 6.34 1.81
CA TYR A 29 7.69 5.11 1.95
C TYR A 29 6.93 5.13 3.25
N GLN A 30 5.77 4.49 3.27
CA GLN A 30 5.10 4.12 4.50
C GLN A 30 4.86 2.61 4.56
N ALA A 31 4.90 2.07 5.77
CA ALA A 31 4.42 0.73 6.07
C ALA A 31 3.28 0.86 7.07
N ARG A 32 2.22 0.08 6.86
CA ARG A 32 1.03 0.13 7.68
C ARG A 32 0.57 -1.26 8.05
N ILE A 33 0.08 -1.41 9.27
CA ILE A 33 -0.70 -2.57 9.67
C ILE A 33 -2.08 -2.12 10.12
N ASP A 34 -3.10 -2.68 9.47
CA ASP A 34 -4.49 -2.46 9.86
C ASP A 34 -4.94 -3.47 10.90
N SER A 35 -5.71 -2.98 11.88
CA SER A 35 -6.27 -3.78 12.96
C SER A 35 -7.72 -3.40 13.14
N ASP A 36 -8.60 -4.39 13.21
CA ASP A 36 -10.05 -4.16 13.34
C ASP A 36 -10.45 -3.50 14.68
N ARG A 37 -9.54 -3.46 15.66
CA ARG A 37 -9.83 -3.05 17.05
C ARG A 37 -8.90 -2.01 17.64
N THR A 38 -7.76 -1.77 17.02
CA THR A 38 -6.85 -0.68 17.37
C THR A 38 -6.77 0.27 16.19
N ASN A 39 -6.48 1.54 16.44
CA ASN A 39 -6.08 2.40 15.32
C ASN A 39 -4.91 1.71 14.61
N GLY A 40 -4.99 1.57 13.29
CA GLY A 40 -3.90 1.01 12.49
C GLY A 40 -2.60 1.75 12.81
N MET A 41 -1.48 1.03 12.71
CA MET A 41 -0.16 1.60 12.94
C MET A 41 0.46 1.90 11.59
N THR A 42 1.05 3.08 11.45
CA THR A 42 1.71 3.53 10.23
C THR A 42 3.06 4.13 10.60
N THR A 43 4.09 3.75 9.87
CA THR A 43 5.47 4.23 10.02
C THR A 43 5.98 4.68 8.66
N SER A 44 6.94 5.60 8.66
CA SER A 44 7.52 6.17 7.44
C SER A 44 9.02 5.91 7.39
N GLY A 45 9.60 5.91 6.19
CA GLY A 45 11.05 5.76 6.00
C GLY A 45 11.52 6.35 4.67
N GLU A 46 12.83 6.57 4.53
CA GLU A 46 13.44 6.99 3.25
C GLU A 46 13.60 5.79 2.31
N THR A 47 13.58 4.57 2.85
CA THR A 47 13.60 3.30 2.12
C THR A 47 12.44 2.39 2.54
N PRO A 48 12.01 1.45 1.68
CA PRO A 48 11.02 0.44 2.04
C PRO A 48 11.41 -0.34 3.30
N GLU A 49 12.70 -0.70 3.40
CA GLU A 49 13.24 -1.45 4.53
C GLU A 49 13.11 -0.67 5.84
N GLU A 50 13.43 0.62 5.84
CA GLU A 50 13.29 1.47 7.03
C GLU A 50 11.85 1.58 7.49
N ALA A 51 10.92 1.84 6.57
CA ALA A 51 9.50 1.95 6.89
C ALA A 51 8.98 0.65 7.53
N ILE A 52 9.32 -0.51 6.95
CA ILE A 52 8.90 -1.84 7.43
C ILE A 52 9.57 -2.18 8.76
N ASP A 53 10.89 -1.96 8.90
CA ASP A 53 11.62 -2.31 10.11
C ASP A 53 11.15 -1.45 11.30
N GLU A 54 10.78 -0.18 11.07
CA GLU A 54 10.17 0.67 12.08
C GLU A 54 8.79 0.14 12.51
N LEU A 55 7.95 -0.28 11.55
CA LEU A 55 6.65 -0.88 11.84
C LEU A 55 6.80 -2.12 12.73
N LEU A 56 7.69 -3.04 12.32
CA LEU A 56 7.95 -4.29 13.06
C LEU A 56 8.56 -4.02 14.44
N GLY A 57 9.37 -2.97 14.58
CA GLY A 57 9.92 -2.54 15.86
C GLY A 57 8.83 -2.06 16.83
N GLN A 58 7.81 -1.38 16.31
CA GLN A 58 6.67 -0.90 17.11
C GLN A 58 5.66 -2.02 17.45
N LEU A 59 5.59 -3.10 16.67
CA LEU A 59 4.79 -4.29 17.06
C LEU A 59 5.28 -4.99 18.34
N GLY A 60 6.50 -4.66 18.80
CA GLY A 60 7.09 -5.22 20.02
C GLY A 60 6.67 -4.54 21.33
N SER A 61 5.91 -3.44 21.30
CA SER A 61 5.31 -2.83 22.50
C SER A 61 4.07 -3.60 22.95
N ASP A 62 3.50 -3.27 24.11
CA ASP A 62 2.35 -3.95 24.76
C ASP A 62 1.02 -3.95 23.95
N ASP A 63 1.09 -3.71 22.65
CA ASP A 63 -0.01 -3.58 21.72
C ASP A 63 -0.51 -4.94 21.23
N ASN A 64 -1.83 -5.10 21.20
CA ASN A 64 -2.48 -6.30 20.67
C ASN A 64 -3.07 -5.98 19.31
N PHE A 65 -2.56 -6.64 18.27
CA PHE A 65 -3.11 -6.56 16.92
C PHE A 65 -4.13 -7.67 16.69
N PHE A 66 -5.29 -7.30 16.15
CA PHE A 66 -6.38 -8.23 15.87
C PHE A 66 -6.56 -8.32 14.36
N VAL A 67 -6.28 -9.49 13.81
CA VAL A 67 -6.47 -9.80 12.39
C VAL A 67 -7.72 -10.66 12.21
N HIS A 68 -8.52 -10.34 11.21
CA HIS A 68 -9.65 -11.18 10.81
C HIS A 68 -9.14 -12.31 9.91
N ILE A 69 -9.51 -13.55 10.22
CA ILE A 69 -9.23 -14.70 9.38
C ILE A 69 -10.52 -15.48 9.20
N ALA A 70 -10.91 -15.69 7.95
CA ALA A 70 -12.11 -16.43 7.60
C ALA A 70 -11.91 -17.93 7.85
N GLY A 71 -13.01 -18.64 8.12
CA GLY A 71 -12.95 -20.04 8.55
C GLY A 71 -12.44 -21.01 7.48
N ASP A 72 -12.69 -20.71 6.22
CA ASP A 72 -12.19 -21.42 5.05
C ASP A 72 -10.68 -21.26 4.86
N GLU A 73 -10.14 -20.08 5.15
CA GLU A 73 -8.68 -19.82 5.12
C GLU A 73 -7.95 -20.62 6.21
N ILE A 74 -8.55 -20.69 7.41
CA ILE A 74 -8.06 -21.57 8.48
C ILE A 74 -8.10 -23.04 8.02
N GLN A 75 -9.16 -23.44 7.31
CA GLN A 75 -9.28 -24.79 6.78
C GLN A 75 -8.19 -25.09 5.74
N ASP A 76 -7.88 -24.16 4.85
CA ASP A 76 -6.87 -24.33 3.80
C ASP A 76 -5.45 -24.39 4.38
N VAL A 77 -5.15 -23.61 5.43
CA VAL A 77 -3.91 -23.76 6.22
C VAL A 77 -3.81 -25.15 6.86
N ILE A 78 -4.88 -25.63 7.52
CA ILE A 78 -4.90 -26.96 8.15
C ILE A 78 -4.72 -28.07 7.10
N GLN A 79 -5.24 -27.88 5.90
CA GLN A 79 -5.09 -28.80 4.77
C GLN A 79 -3.76 -28.65 4.03
N GLY A 80 -2.90 -27.71 4.43
CA GLY A 80 -1.59 -27.46 3.83
C GLY A 80 -1.65 -26.85 2.43
N LYS A 81 -2.76 -26.21 2.08
CA LYS A 81 -2.96 -25.51 0.80
C LYS A 81 -2.51 -24.05 0.85
N GLU A 82 -2.40 -23.49 2.05
CA GLU A 82 -2.00 -22.12 2.28
C GLU A 82 -0.93 -22.03 3.39
N ASP A 83 -0.03 -21.06 3.29
CA ASP A 83 0.99 -20.78 4.30
C ASP A 83 0.36 -19.93 5.43
N PRO A 84 0.35 -20.36 6.71
CA PRO A 84 -0.21 -19.54 7.79
C PRO A 84 0.39 -18.14 7.90
N ALA A 85 1.62 -17.93 7.39
CA ALA A 85 2.24 -16.61 7.36
C ALA A 85 1.52 -15.62 6.41
N SER A 86 0.90 -16.09 5.31
CA SER A 86 0.17 -15.22 4.36
C SER A 86 -1.02 -14.53 5.03
N LEU A 87 -1.69 -15.23 5.95
CA LEU A 87 -2.87 -14.72 6.67
C LEU A 87 -2.55 -13.55 7.58
N VAL A 88 -1.32 -13.47 8.09
CA VAL A 88 -0.82 -12.32 8.86
C VAL A 88 -0.37 -11.22 7.90
N TYR A 89 0.36 -11.59 6.85
CA TYR A 89 0.98 -10.65 5.90
C TYR A 89 -0.01 -9.73 5.20
N ARG A 90 -1.18 -10.23 4.78
CA ARG A 90 -2.19 -9.41 4.08
C ARG A 90 -2.68 -8.18 4.86
N ASN A 91 -2.43 -8.14 6.17
CA ASN A 91 -2.80 -7.00 7.01
C ASN A 91 -1.70 -5.93 7.04
N VAL A 92 -0.53 -6.23 6.48
CA VAL A 92 0.60 -5.30 6.32
C VAL A 92 0.55 -4.75 4.91
N THR A 93 0.33 -3.45 4.77
CA THR A 93 0.36 -2.75 3.49
C THR A 93 1.61 -1.87 3.44
N GLY A 94 2.09 -1.61 2.22
CA GLY A 94 3.15 -0.64 1.97
C GLY A 94 2.64 0.44 1.04
N SER A 95 3.09 1.68 1.18
CA SER A 95 2.78 2.74 0.24
C SER A 95 4.03 3.52 -0.16
N VAL A 96 3.96 4.13 -1.34
CA VAL A 96 4.95 5.09 -1.80
C VAL A 96 4.37 6.49 -1.63
N GLU A 97 5.16 7.37 -1.05
CA GLU A 97 4.85 8.80 -1.00
C GLU A 97 5.37 9.44 -2.27
N ILE A 98 4.51 10.14 -3.00
CA ILE A 98 4.90 10.91 -4.19
C ILE A 98 4.81 12.40 -3.89
N GLU A 99 5.70 13.18 -4.48
CA GLU A 99 5.59 14.63 -4.47
C GLU A 99 4.32 15.03 -5.22
N GLU A 100 3.41 15.68 -4.51
CA GLU A 100 2.21 16.22 -5.12
C GLU A 100 2.54 17.54 -5.81
N PRO A 101 2.05 17.77 -7.04
CA PRO A 101 2.22 19.05 -7.69
C PRO A 101 1.53 20.13 -6.86
N ASP A 102 2.12 21.31 -6.75
CA ASP A 102 1.50 22.48 -6.09
C ASP A 102 0.14 22.77 -6.73
N VAL A 103 -0.94 22.25 -6.11
CA VAL A 103 -2.30 22.57 -6.52
C VAL A 103 -2.71 23.84 -5.77
N PRO A 104 -3.14 24.91 -6.46
CA PRO A 104 -3.63 26.10 -5.76
C PRO A 104 -4.74 25.69 -4.79
N GLU A 105 -4.61 26.05 -3.51
CA GLU A 105 -5.59 25.76 -2.45
C GLU A 105 -6.99 26.07 -2.97
N THR A 106 -7.76 25.02 -3.26
CA THR A 106 -9.18 25.17 -3.54
C THR A 106 -9.94 24.98 -2.25
N ASP A 107 -10.94 25.84 -1.99
CA ASP A 107 -11.83 25.86 -0.83
C ASP A 107 -12.69 24.58 -0.62
N LEU A 108 -12.32 23.45 -1.22
CA LEU A 108 -12.97 22.17 -1.00
C LEU A 108 -12.40 21.50 0.26
N PRO A 109 -13.23 20.94 1.15
CA PRO A 109 -12.77 20.19 2.31
C PRO A 109 -12.13 18.88 1.85
N GLY A 110 -10.81 18.89 1.70
CA GLY A 110 -9.98 17.76 1.32
C GLY A 110 -8.71 18.29 0.68
N THR A 111 -7.56 18.06 1.31
CA THR A 111 -6.28 18.32 0.65
C THR A 111 -6.25 17.45 -0.62
N PRO A 112 -6.02 18.01 -1.83
CA PRO A 112 -5.79 17.19 -3.01
C PRO A 112 -4.69 16.19 -2.68
N GLY A 113 -4.91 14.93 -3.06
CA GLY A 113 -4.24 13.80 -2.43
C GLY A 113 -4.23 12.56 -3.32
N THR A 114 -3.05 12.05 -3.70
CA THR A 114 -2.91 10.74 -4.37
C THR A 114 -2.05 9.81 -3.53
N GLU A 115 -2.68 8.79 -2.94
CA GLU A 115 -1.99 7.72 -2.22
C GLU A 115 -1.87 6.50 -3.14
N ILE A 116 -0.63 6.05 -3.39
CA ILE A 116 -0.34 4.85 -4.16
C ILE A 116 0.17 3.79 -3.18
N LYS A 117 -0.61 2.73 -2.97
CA LYS A 117 -0.31 1.68 -1.99
C LYS A 117 -0.26 0.30 -2.62
N TYR A 118 0.66 -0.53 -2.18
CA TYR A 118 0.71 -1.95 -2.46
C TYR A 118 -0.01 -2.73 -1.35
N VAL A 119 -0.99 -3.52 -1.75
CA VAL A 119 -1.78 -4.39 -0.87
C VAL A 119 -1.39 -5.85 -1.18
N PRO A 120 -0.66 -6.52 -0.28
CA PRO A 120 -0.33 -7.92 -0.48
C PRO A 120 -1.52 -8.83 -0.22
N GLY A 121 -1.63 -9.90 -1.00
CA GLY A 121 -2.69 -10.88 -0.86
C GLY A 121 -2.49 -12.10 -1.75
N THR A 122 -3.52 -12.93 -1.86
CA THR A 122 -3.59 -13.97 -2.89
C THR A 122 -3.64 -13.37 -4.29
N GLU A 123 -4.23 -12.18 -4.41
CA GLU A 123 -4.18 -11.28 -5.56
C GLU A 123 -3.52 -9.98 -5.09
N SER A 124 -2.19 -9.99 -5.03
CA SER A 124 -1.41 -8.79 -4.67
C SER A 124 -1.59 -7.72 -5.74
N GLN A 125 -1.93 -6.51 -5.31
CA GLN A 125 -2.24 -5.42 -6.22
C GLN A 125 -1.78 -4.06 -5.70
N TRP A 126 -1.52 -3.14 -6.62
CA TRP A 126 -1.39 -1.73 -6.33
C TRP A 126 -2.76 -1.06 -6.36
N GLN A 127 -3.00 -0.18 -5.41
CA GLN A 127 -4.22 0.62 -5.31
C GLN A 127 -3.85 2.10 -5.37
N ILE A 128 -4.42 2.81 -6.34
CA ILE A 128 -4.28 4.25 -6.51
C ILE A 128 -5.53 4.89 -5.92
N ASN A 129 -5.38 5.48 -4.75
CA ASN A 129 -6.42 6.17 -4.04
C ASN A 129 -6.27 7.67 -4.29
N THR A 130 -7.33 8.33 -4.78
CA THR A 130 -7.29 9.78 -4.96
C THR A 130 -8.60 10.44 -4.57
N TYR A 131 -8.48 11.62 -3.95
CA TYR A 131 -9.59 12.48 -3.55
C TYR A 131 -10.04 13.43 -4.67
N ASP A 132 -9.36 13.42 -5.82
CA ASP A 132 -9.57 14.35 -6.94
C ASP A 132 -10.14 13.67 -8.21
N LEU A 133 -10.73 12.48 -8.14
CA LEU A 133 -11.27 11.81 -9.35
C LEU A 133 -12.36 12.61 -10.08
N ASP A 134 -13.02 13.53 -9.38
CA ASP A 134 -14.01 14.43 -10.00
C ASP A 134 -13.35 15.58 -10.78
N ARG A 135 -12.01 15.70 -10.74
CA ARG A 135 -11.19 16.58 -11.57
C ARG A 135 -10.52 15.77 -12.68
N GLU A 136 -10.57 16.30 -13.89
CA GLU A 136 -9.95 15.70 -15.09
C GLU A 136 -8.46 15.37 -14.82
N ASP A 137 -7.72 16.29 -14.21
CA ASP A 137 -6.31 16.11 -13.84
C ASP A 137 -6.07 15.00 -12.78
N GLY A 138 -7.04 14.71 -11.92
CA GLY A 138 -6.91 13.69 -10.86
C GLY A 138 -7.12 12.27 -11.38
N LEU A 139 -8.13 12.09 -12.24
CA LEU A 139 -8.36 10.83 -12.92
C LEU A 139 -7.25 10.52 -13.93
N GLU A 140 -6.81 11.50 -14.73
CA GLU A 140 -5.70 11.32 -15.68
C GLU A 140 -4.42 10.86 -14.96
N ARG A 141 -4.07 11.50 -13.83
CA ARG A 141 -2.92 11.07 -13.01
C ARG A 141 -3.07 9.66 -12.43
N ALA A 142 -4.27 9.27 -12.04
CA ALA A 142 -4.51 7.93 -11.51
C ALA A 142 -4.39 6.87 -12.62
N GLU A 143 -4.91 7.16 -13.81
CA GLU A 143 -4.78 6.31 -15.01
C GLU A 143 -3.32 6.20 -15.50
N ASP A 144 -2.57 7.31 -15.45
CA ASP A 144 -1.14 7.34 -15.77
C ASP A 144 -0.34 6.49 -14.79
N ALA A 145 -0.63 6.57 -13.49
CA ALA A 145 0.02 5.75 -12.47
C ALA A 145 -0.29 4.25 -12.64
N VAL A 146 -1.54 3.88 -12.95
CA VAL A 146 -1.92 2.50 -13.29
C VAL A 146 -1.12 2.03 -14.50
N THR A 147 -1.11 2.82 -15.57
CA THR A 147 -0.38 2.46 -16.80
C THR A 147 1.10 2.23 -16.52
N ALA A 148 1.73 3.12 -15.73
CA ALA A 148 3.13 3.00 -15.36
C ALA A 148 3.43 1.69 -14.62
N LEU A 149 2.57 1.32 -13.67
CA LEU A 149 2.71 0.08 -12.89
C LEU A 149 2.46 -1.17 -13.75
N GLU A 150 1.40 -1.18 -14.57
CA GLU A 150 1.05 -2.31 -15.43
C GLU A 150 2.07 -2.56 -16.54
N GLU A 151 2.71 -1.50 -17.08
CA GLU A 151 3.82 -1.64 -18.05
C GLU A 151 5.03 -2.37 -17.45
N TYR A 152 5.18 -2.31 -16.12
CA TYR A 152 6.18 -3.06 -15.35
C TYR A 152 5.71 -4.45 -14.92
N GLY A 153 4.49 -4.84 -15.28
CA GLY A 153 3.88 -6.11 -14.88
C GLY A 153 3.34 -6.13 -13.46
N LEU A 154 3.09 -4.95 -12.87
CA LEU A 154 2.50 -4.79 -11.54
C LEU A 154 1.01 -4.50 -11.72
N GLU A 155 0.17 -5.40 -11.23
CA GLU A 155 -1.30 -5.23 -11.29
C GLU A 155 -1.72 -4.02 -10.44
N ALA A 156 -2.57 -3.15 -11.00
CA ALA A 156 -2.95 -1.89 -10.38
C ALA A 156 -4.42 -1.53 -10.63
N GLU A 157 -5.09 -0.95 -9.63
CA GLU A 157 -6.48 -0.49 -9.72
C GLU A 157 -6.67 0.91 -9.12
N ILE A 158 -7.65 1.65 -9.64
CA ILE A 158 -8.05 2.96 -9.12
C ILE A 158 -9.20 2.78 -8.14
N ASN A 159 -9.05 3.35 -6.94
CA ASN A 159 -10.08 3.36 -5.91
C ASN A 159 -10.50 4.81 -5.61
N GLN A 160 -11.81 5.07 -5.70
CA GLN A 160 -12.37 6.37 -5.31
C GLN A 160 -12.57 6.42 -3.80
N ILE A 161 -11.86 7.33 -3.13
CA ILE A 161 -12.11 7.61 -1.71
C ILE A 161 -13.06 8.80 -1.61
N HIS A 162 -14.27 8.56 -1.12
CA HIS A 162 -15.17 9.64 -0.71
C HIS A 162 -14.88 10.00 0.76
N PRO A 163 -14.69 11.30 1.10
CA PRO A 163 -14.53 11.74 2.49
C PRO A 163 -15.80 11.53 3.33
#